data_AF-A0A1Q7DZW7-F1
#
_entry.id   AF-A0A1Q7DZW7-F1
#
_cell.length_a   1.000
_cell.length_b   1.000
_cell.length_c   1.000
_cell.angle_alpha   90.00
_cell.angle_beta   90.00
_cell.angle_gamma   90.00
#
_symmetry.space_group_name_H-M   'P 1'
#
loop_
_entity.id
_entity.type
_entity.pdbx_description
1 polymer ?
#
loop_
_entity_poly.entity_id
_entity_poly.type
_entity_poly.pdbx_seq_one_letter_code
_entity_poly.pdbx_strand_id
1 'polypeptide(L)'
;MALELWRPTLPAWRRAAERATLKVRARGGMPPDAPSWLAPAPDDAPDATVLLIDDTQLVMTSGEGETIAGLWTSHPLMVLLARRALQSVL
;
A
#
# COMPACT_ATOMS: atom_id res chain seq x y z
N MET A 1 9.06 3.69 -10.73
CA MET A 1 9.18 3.84 -9.26
C MET A 1 7.82 3.54 -8.65
N ALA A 2 7.69 2.56 -7.75
CA ALA A 2 6.40 2.16 -7.17
C ALA A 2 5.60 3.32 -6.55
N LEU A 3 6.29 4.38 -6.10
CA LEU A 3 5.72 5.61 -5.57
C LEU A 3 4.79 6.37 -6.54
N GLU A 4 5.04 6.33 -7.85
CA GLU A 4 4.21 7.03 -8.84
C GLU A 4 2.79 6.44 -8.95
N LEU A 5 2.59 5.18 -8.54
CA LEU A 5 1.28 4.52 -8.54
C LEU A 5 0.33 5.11 -7.50
N TRP A 6 0.86 5.80 -6.49
CA TRP A 6 0.07 6.41 -5.43
C TRP A 6 -0.36 7.85 -5.76
N ARG A 7 0.08 8.42 -6.89
CA ARG A 7 -0.31 9.76 -7.30
C ARG A 7 -1.76 9.77 -7.79
N PRO A 8 -2.64 10.65 -7.28
CA PRO A 8 -3.99 10.82 -7.80
C PRO A 8 -3.93 11.64 -9.10
N THR A 9 -3.64 10.96 -10.21
CA THR A 9 -3.41 11.59 -11.53
C THR A 9 -4.69 12.07 -12.21
N LEU A 10 -5.87 11.58 -11.80
CA LEU A 10 -7.16 11.98 -12.36
C LEU A 10 -8.01 12.79 -11.35
N PRO A 11 -8.73 13.85 -11.77
CA PRO A 11 -9.55 14.68 -10.88
C PRO A 11 -10.64 13.93 -10.10
N ALA A 12 -11.24 12.89 -10.70
CA ALA A 12 -12.21 12.03 -10.02
C ALA A 12 -11.56 11.23 -8.89
N TRP A 13 -10.34 10.75 -9.12
CA TRP A 13 -9.54 10.02 -8.13
C TRP A 13 -9.10 10.91 -6.98
N ARG A 14 -8.68 12.15 -7.26
CA ARG A 14 -8.36 13.13 -6.22
C ARG A 14 -9.54 13.39 -5.28
N ARG A 15 -10.75 13.50 -5.83
CA ARG A 15 -11.98 13.67 -5.01
C ARG A 15 -12.34 12.43 -4.20
N ALA A 16 -12.13 11.24 -4.75
CA ALA A 16 -12.37 9.98 -4.03
C ALA A 16 -11.34 9.79 -2.90
N ALA A 17 -10.09 10.13 -3.18
CA ALA A 17 -8.99 10.19 -2.22
C ALA A 17 -9.30 11.05 -0.99
N GLU A 18 -9.81 12.28 -1.17
CA GLU A 18 -10.17 13.15 -0.03
C GLU A 18 -11.33 12.60 0.83
N ARG A 19 -12.09 11.63 0.32
CA ARG A 19 -13.18 10.96 1.07
C ARG A 19 -12.77 9.60 1.61
N ALA A 20 -11.55 9.16 1.37
CA ALA A 20 -11.07 7.87 1.82
C ALA A 20 -10.89 7.89 3.35
N THR A 21 -11.44 6.89 4.03
CA THR A 21 -11.24 6.65 5.48
C THR A 21 -9.98 5.84 5.77
N LEU A 22 -9.22 5.47 4.75
CA LEU A 22 -7.99 4.70 4.85
C LEU A 22 -6.79 5.65 4.98
N LYS A 23 -5.89 5.41 5.94
CA LYS A 23 -4.56 6.03 5.98
C LYS A 23 -3.50 4.98 5.62
N VAL A 24 -2.71 5.26 4.59
CA VAL A 24 -1.60 4.41 4.13
C VAL A 24 -0.30 5.03 4.59
N ARG A 25 0.59 4.21 5.16
CA ARG A 25 1.93 4.63 5.56
C ARG A 25 2.99 3.97 4.68
N ALA A 26 3.85 4.77 4.06
CA ALA A 26 4.86 4.28 3.12
C ALA A 26 6.28 4.59 3.60
N ARG A 27 7.17 3.59 3.52
CA ARG A 27 8.61 3.72 3.75
C ARG A 27 9.32 3.95 2.41
N GLY A 28 10.43 4.69 2.41
CA GLY A 28 11.25 4.90 1.20
C GLY A 28 10.91 6.15 0.37
N GLY A 29 10.21 7.12 0.96
CA GLY A 29 9.91 8.42 0.34
C GLY A 29 8.44 8.61 -0.05
N MET A 30 8.12 9.81 -0.54
CA MET A 30 6.75 10.22 -0.89
C MET A 30 6.75 10.87 -2.28
N PRO A 31 5.70 10.68 -3.10
CA PRO A 31 5.58 11.43 -4.34
C PRO A 31 5.43 12.94 -4.06
N PRO A 32 5.85 13.83 -4.96
CA PRO A 32 5.79 15.29 -4.76
C PRO A 32 4.37 15.81 -4.48
N ASP A 33 3.36 15.17 -5.07
CA ASP A 33 1.94 15.49 -4.92
C ASP A 33 1.22 14.42 -4.07
N ALA A 34 1.78 14.09 -2.92
CA ALA A 34 1.22 13.07 -2.04
C ALA A 34 -0.23 13.40 -1.62
N PRO A 35 -1.17 12.47 -1.79
CA PRO A 35 -2.54 12.66 -1.32
C PRO A 35 -2.62 12.65 0.22
N SER A 36 -3.64 13.30 0.78
CA SER A 36 -3.83 13.48 2.24
C SER A 36 -3.93 12.17 3.04
N TRP A 37 -4.31 11.06 2.40
CA TRP A 37 -4.37 9.73 3.00
C TRP A 37 -3.03 8.97 2.99
N LEU A 38 -2.02 9.45 2.27
CA LEU A 38 -0.69 8.85 2.25
C LEU A 38 0.23 9.63 3.18
N ALA A 39 0.86 8.92 4.13
CA ALA A 39 1.79 9.49 5.09
C ALA A 39 3.12 8.72 5.07
N PRO A 40 4.23 9.34 5.48
CA PRO A 40 5.46 8.59 5.72
C PRO A 40 5.23 7.57 6.85
N ALA A 41 5.76 6.37 6.66
CA ALA A 41 5.84 5.39 7.73
C ALA A 41 6.89 5.84 8.76
N PRO A 42 6.60 5.76 10.07
CA PRO A 42 7.63 5.98 11.09
C PRO A 42 8.72 4.92 10.98
N ASP A 43 9.92 5.21 11.51
CA ASP A 43 11.07 4.32 11.36
C ASP A 43 10.84 2.95 11.99
N ASP A 44 10.04 2.89 13.05
CA ASP A 44 9.60 1.71 13.78
C ASP A 44 8.33 1.06 13.21
N ALA A 45 7.84 1.50 12.04
CA ALA A 45 6.68 0.87 11.42
C ALA A 45 6.95 -0.61 11.19
N PRO A 46 6.03 -1.51 11.63
CA PRO A 46 6.23 -2.94 11.47
C PRO A 46 6.32 -3.29 9.99
N ASP A 47 7.24 -4.20 9.66
CA ASP A 47 7.32 -4.73 8.32
C ASP A 47 6.06 -5.55 8.02
N ALA A 48 5.58 -5.42 6.78
CA ALA A 48 4.47 -6.22 6.29
C ALA A 48 5.01 -7.41 5.49
N THR A 49 4.60 -8.62 5.86
CA THR A 49 4.84 -9.81 5.04
C THR A 49 3.73 -9.93 4.00
N VAL A 50 4.11 -10.07 2.74
CA VAL A 50 3.19 -10.11 1.60
C VAL A 50 3.34 -11.43 0.88
N LEU A 51 2.24 -12.18 0.72
CA LEU A 51 2.14 -13.36 -0.13
C LEU A 51 1.16 -13.06 -1.27
N LEU A 52 1.64 -13.19 -2.51
CA LEU A 52 0.84 -13.10 -3.71
C LEU A 52 0.60 -14.50 -4.28
N ILE A 53 -0.67 -14.86 -4.48
CA ILE A 53 -1.09 -16.18 -4.96
C ILE A 53 -1.68 -16.02 -6.36
N ASP A 54 -1.10 -16.76 -7.31
CA ASP A 54 -1.53 -16.84 -8.70
C ASP A 54 -1.77 -15.48 -9.39
N ASP A 55 -1.05 -14.43 -8.97
CA ASP A 55 -1.24 -13.04 -9.45
C ASP A 55 -2.67 -12.47 -9.27
N THR A 56 -3.54 -13.11 -8.48
CA THR A 56 -4.96 -12.72 -8.33
C THR A 56 -5.42 -12.54 -6.89
N GLN A 57 -4.69 -13.08 -5.92
CA GLN A 57 -5.01 -12.94 -4.50
C GLN A 57 -3.81 -12.46 -3.70
N LEU A 58 -4.09 -11.65 -2.69
CA LEU A 58 -3.11 -11.08 -1.79
C LEU A 58 -3.44 -11.45 -0.35
N VAL A 59 -2.46 -12.02 0.35
CA VAL A 59 -2.42 -12.12 1.81
C VAL A 59 -1.31 -11.21 2.32
N MET A 60 -1.63 -10.33 3.26
CA MET A 60 -0.67 -9.44 3.90
C MET A 60 -0.82 -9.55 5.42
N THR A 61 0.29 -9.68 6.13
CA THR A 61 0.33 -9.63 7.59
C THR A 61 1.29 -8.55 8.06
N SER A 62 1.02 -7.96 9.21
CA SER A 62 1.87 -6.94 9.82
C SER A 62 1.77 -7.04 11.34
N GLY A 63 2.86 -6.69 12.03
CA GLY A 63 2.96 -6.75 13.49
C GLY A 63 3.83 -7.92 13.98
N GLU A 64 3.99 -8.01 15.30
CA GLU A 64 4.87 -8.97 15.95
C GLU A 64 4.18 -9.68 17.13
N GLY A 65 4.66 -10.87 17.47
CA GLY A 65 4.18 -11.65 18.61
C GLY A 65 2.68 -11.96 18.52
N GLU A 66 1.95 -11.60 19.58
CA GLU A 66 0.49 -11.81 19.66
C GLU A 66 -0.32 -10.70 18.96
N THR A 67 0.33 -9.67 18.44
CA THR A 67 -0.31 -8.50 17.80
C THR A 67 -0.15 -8.51 16.28
N ILE A 68 -0.42 -9.66 15.65
CA ILE A 68 -0.41 -9.79 14.20
C ILE A 68 -1.80 -9.44 13.63
N ALA A 69 -1.84 -8.46 12.73
CA ALA A 69 -3.01 -8.16 11.91
C ALA A 69 -2.82 -8.73 10.50
N GLY A 70 -3.91 -9.27 9.93
CA GLY A 70 -3.91 -9.86 8.59
C GLY A 70 -4.97 -9.24 7.68
N LEU A 71 -4.66 -9.17 6.39
CA LEU A 71 -5.57 -8.81 5.31
C LEU A 71 -5.51 -9.91 4.24
N TRP A 72 -6.65 -10.45 3.85
CA TRP A 72 -6.81 -11.23 2.62
C TRP A 72 -7.75 -10.47 1.68
N THR A 73 -7.32 -10.25 0.44
CA THR A 73 -8.12 -9.58 -0.57
C THR A 73 -7.85 -10.14 -1.97
N SER A 74 -8.89 -10.10 -2.81
CA SER A 74 -8.80 -10.27 -4.26
C SER A 74 -9.00 -8.95 -5.02
N HIS A 75 -9.00 -7.81 -4.31
CA HIS A 75 -9.25 -6.53 -4.93
C HIS A 75 -8.13 -6.20 -5.94
N PRO A 76 -8.45 -5.95 -7.23
CA PRO A 76 -7.46 -5.91 -8.30
C PRO A 76 -6.41 -4.81 -8.11
N LEU A 77 -6.79 -3.67 -7.53
CA LEU A 77 -5.82 -2.60 -7.20
C LEU A 77 -4.82 -3.00 -6.12
N MET A 78 -5.24 -3.75 -5.10
CA MET A 78 -4.34 -4.19 -4.02
C MET A 78 -3.35 -5.23 -4.54
N VAL A 79 -3.84 -6.15 -5.36
CA VAL A 79 -3.02 -7.14 -6.07
C VAL A 79 -1.99 -6.46 -6.98
N LEU A 80 -2.38 -5.44 -7.74
CA LEU A 80 -1.46 -4.68 -8.60
C LEU A 80 -0.36 -3.98 -7.78
N LEU A 81 -0.72 -3.35 -6.65
CA LEU A 81 0.24 -2.69 -5.78
C LEU A 81 1.25 -3.68 -5.19
N ALA A 82 0.78 -4.84 -4.72
CA ALA A 82 1.63 -5.90 -4.19
C ALA A 82 2.63 -6.43 -5.23
N ARG A 83 2.15 -6.69 -6.47
CA ARG A 83 3.02 -7.10 -7.58
C ARG A 83 4.16 -6.12 -7.84
N ARG A 84 3.84 -4.83 -7.85
CA ARG A 84 4.81 -3.77 -8.11
C ARG A 84 5.79 -3.55 -6.96
N ALA A 85 5.35 -3.76 -5.73
CA ALA A 85 6.22 -3.72 -4.56
C ALA A 85 7.21 -4.90 -4.56
N LEU A 86 6.73 -6.13 -4.77
CA LEU A 86 7.57 -7.33 -4.78
C LEU A 86 8.60 -7.34 -5.90
N GLN A 87 8.26 -6.84 -7.09
CA GLN A 87 9.19 -6.69 -8.22
C GLN A 87 10.34 -5.70 -7.97
N SER A 88 10.21 -4.81 -6.98
CA SER A 88 11.27 -3.86 -6.63
C SER A 88 12.27 -4.41 -5.60
N VAL A 89 12.00 -5.61 -5.07
CA VAL A 89 12.85 -6.31 -4.10
C VAL A 89 13.72 -7.39 -4.77
N LEU A 90 13.34 -7.82 -5.98
CA LEU A 90 14.10 -8.73 -6.85
C LEU A 90 14.98 -7.93 -7.83
#